data_AF-T1JQM1-F1
#
_entry.id   AF-T1JQM1-F1
#
_cell.length_a   1.000
_cell.length_b   1.000
_cell.length_c   1.000
_cell.angle_alpha   90.00
_cell.angle_beta   90.00
_cell.angle_gamma   90.00
#
_symmetry.space_group_name_H-M   'P 1'
#
loop_
_entity.id
_entity.type
_entity.pdbx_description
1 polymer ?
#
loop_
_entity_poly.entity_id
_entity_poly.type
_entity_poly.pdbx_seq_one_letter_code
_entity_poly.pdbx_strand_id
1 'polypeptide(L)'
;MMDSENMVMHSDSITNIFDISCEVLEQYLKTKSNVMLVIDCRPFLAHNESHIVNAINVHCPPILRRRTGGRLPLKTIITDIVVRERLIAGQFFPVILYEDSILNSSESTCGFVARCLQQETSLEFIYILKGGYQQFAHRYPNSCTRNGHLISPGYSNLIKSPSAGHLTWLTVKNGTTVGSFYKGNHSPRTPKALNTIYGPLYMDNSIHLVTRESDQGEPVEILPYLYLGSGYHASCKRNLEKLGITALLNVSQNCPNYFEDTFIYKCIPVEDSSSEEISLWFDEAIDFIA
;
A
#
# COMPACT_ATOMS: atom_id res chain seq x y z
N MET A 1 47.47 -31.66 21.77
CA MET A 1 46.58 -30.60 22.28
C MET A 1 46.84 -29.41 21.37
N MET A 2 46.25 -29.35 20.17
CA MET A 2 44.85 -28.95 19.90
C MET A 2 44.46 -27.75 20.75
N ASP A 3 44.51 -26.57 20.13
CA ASP A 3 43.39 -25.62 20.19
C ASP A 3 43.34 -24.85 18.87
N SER A 4 42.51 -25.38 17.99
CA SER A 4 41.95 -24.74 16.81
C SER A 4 40.91 -23.73 17.28
N GLU A 5 41.29 -22.47 17.42
CA GLU A 5 40.31 -21.40 17.58
C GLU A 5 39.60 -21.16 16.25
N ASN A 6 38.28 -21.34 16.32
CA ASN A 6 37.33 -21.28 15.23
C ASN A 6 37.46 -19.97 14.43
N MET A 7 37.95 -20.09 13.19
CA MET A 7 37.66 -19.12 12.14
C MET A 7 36.17 -19.23 11.83
N VAL A 8 35.37 -18.42 12.55
CA VAL A 8 33.97 -18.21 12.19
C VAL A 8 33.98 -17.56 10.81
N MET A 9 33.81 -18.40 9.80
CA MET A 9 33.43 -17.98 8.46
C MET A 9 32.05 -17.33 8.61
N HIS A 10 32.02 -16.02 8.85
CA HIS A 10 30.85 -15.24 8.48
C HIS A 10 30.75 -15.38 6.97
N SER A 11 29.83 -16.25 6.52
CA SER A 11 29.43 -16.28 5.14
C SER A 11 28.80 -14.92 4.86
N ASP A 12 29.61 -13.98 4.36
CA ASP A 12 29.10 -12.82 3.64
C ASP A 12 28.37 -13.39 2.43
N SER A 13 27.10 -13.72 2.63
CA SER A 13 26.19 -14.12 1.57
C SER A 13 26.20 -13.00 0.56
N ILE A 14 26.85 -13.24 -0.59
CA ILE A 14 26.98 -12.30 -1.69
C ILE A 14 25.56 -11.87 -2.07
N THR A 15 25.18 -10.65 -1.67
CA THR A 15 23.90 -10.08 -2.08
C THR A 15 24.04 -9.73 -3.56
N ASN A 16 23.41 -10.54 -4.40
CA ASN A 16 23.33 -10.39 -5.86
C ASN A 16 22.42 -9.20 -6.23
N ILE A 17 22.86 -8.00 -5.88
CA ILE A 17 22.21 -6.72 -6.18
C ILE A 17 22.98 -6.06 -7.32
N PHE A 18 22.29 -5.79 -8.41
CA PHE A 18 22.87 -5.25 -9.63
C PHE A 18 22.26 -3.91 -9.98
N ASP A 19 22.99 -3.11 -10.72
CA ASP A 19 22.46 -1.88 -11.27
C ASP A 19 21.72 -2.14 -12.60
N ILE A 20 20.56 -1.51 -12.79
CA ILE A 20 19.87 -1.44 -14.08
C ILE A 20 19.81 0.01 -14.56
N SER A 21 20.06 0.24 -15.85
CA SER A 21 19.98 1.59 -16.43
C SER A 21 18.54 1.98 -16.77
N CYS A 22 18.28 3.27 -16.88
CA CYS A 22 16.96 3.79 -17.24
C CYS A 22 16.49 3.23 -18.60
N GLU A 23 17.38 3.10 -19.57
CA GLU A 23 17.08 2.61 -20.92
C GLU A 23 16.60 1.15 -20.90
N VAL A 24 17.25 0.31 -20.10
CA VAL A 24 16.91 -1.11 -19.99
C VAL A 24 15.56 -1.26 -19.26
N LEU A 25 15.34 -0.54 -18.16
CA LEU A 25 14.04 -0.53 -17.47
C LEU A 25 12.92 -0.11 -18.42
N GLU A 26 13.10 0.97 -19.17
CA GLU A 26 12.11 1.45 -20.15
C GLU A 26 11.78 0.40 -21.22
N GLN A 27 12.77 -0.35 -21.70
CA GLN A 27 12.55 -1.44 -22.64
C GLN A 27 11.70 -2.56 -22.02
N TYR A 28 11.93 -2.91 -20.76
CA TYR A 28 11.11 -3.89 -20.04
C TYR A 28 9.67 -3.40 -19.85
N LEU A 29 9.47 -2.14 -19.45
CA LEU A 29 8.12 -1.57 -19.28
C LEU A 29 7.30 -1.65 -20.57
N LYS A 30 7.94 -1.44 -21.73
CA LYS A 30 7.28 -1.51 -23.05
C LYS A 30 7.00 -2.92 -23.56
N THR A 31 7.79 -3.91 -23.17
CA THR A 31 7.78 -5.23 -23.82
C THR A 31 7.39 -6.39 -22.90
N LYS A 32 7.59 -6.25 -21.59
CA LYS A 32 7.56 -7.34 -20.60
C LYS A 32 7.02 -6.90 -19.23
N SER A 33 6.14 -5.90 -19.19
CA SER A 33 5.58 -5.35 -17.94
C SER A 33 4.86 -6.39 -17.06
N ASN A 34 4.23 -7.41 -17.65
CA ASN A 34 3.42 -8.41 -16.93
C ASN A 34 4.22 -9.38 -16.05
N VAL A 35 5.51 -9.53 -16.37
CA VAL A 35 6.41 -10.51 -15.75
C VAL A 35 7.49 -9.86 -14.91
N MET A 36 7.54 -8.53 -14.84
CA MET A 36 8.48 -7.80 -13.98
C MET A 36 7.79 -7.27 -12.72
N LEU A 37 8.58 -6.97 -11.69
CA LEU A 37 8.11 -6.25 -10.50
C LEU A 37 8.95 -5.00 -10.31
N VAL A 38 8.29 -3.85 -10.19
CA VAL A 38 8.94 -2.57 -9.89
C VAL A 38 8.50 -2.12 -8.50
N ILE A 39 9.46 -1.78 -7.65
CA ILE A 39 9.26 -1.43 -6.24
C ILE A 39 9.77 -0.01 -5.99
N ASP A 40 8.86 0.89 -5.67
CA ASP A 40 9.13 2.26 -5.26
C ASP A 40 9.46 2.28 -3.76
N CYS A 41 10.74 2.52 -3.43
CA CYS A 41 11.23 2.60 -2.06
C CYS A 41 11.18 4.02 -1.48
N ARG A 42 10.58 4.98 -2.18
CA ARG A 42 10.44 6.36 -1.71
C ARG A 42 9.32 6.51 -0.69
N PRO A 43 9.29 7.63 0.07
CA PRO A 43 8.16 7.98 0.91
C PRO A 43 6.83 7.96 0.12
N PHE A 44 5.77 7.54 0.80
CA PHE A 44 4.41 7.42 0.23
C PHE A 44 3.95 8.68 -0.51
N LEU A 45 4.23 9.86 0.05
CA LEU A 45 3.85 11.12 -0.58
C LEU A 45 4.53 11.32 -1.95
N ALA A 46 5.84 11.06 -2.04
CA ALA A 46 6.60 11.15 -3.30
C ALA A 46 6.13 10.12 -4.34
N HIS A 47 5.71 8.94 -3.89
CA HIS A 47 5.09 7.94 -4.77
C HIS A 47 3.76 8.43 -5.34
N ASN A 48 2.88 8.98 -4.50
CA ASN A 48 1.55 9.44 -4.92
C ASN A 48 1.61 10.63 -5.87
N GLU A 49 2.57 11.54 -5.69
CA GLU A 49 2.80 12.66 -6.61
C GLU A 49 3.09 12.15 -8.03
N SER A 50 4.03 11.21 -8.16
CA SER A 50 4.43 10.64 -9.44
C SER A 50 5.36 9.45 -9.22
N HIS A 51 5.17 8.34 -9.94
CA HIS A 51 6.00 7.13 -9.85
C HIS A 51 6.12 6.42 -11.20
N ILE A 52 7.05 5.47 -11.33
CA ILE A 52 7.19 4.67 -12.56
C ILE A 52 5.95 3.79 -12.73
N VAL A 53 5.39 3.69 -13.94
CA VAL A 53 4.17 2.91 -14.19
C VAL A 53 4.27 1.47 -13.66
N ASN A 54 3.19 0.98 -13.06
CA ASN A 54 3.06 -0.35 -12.43
C ASN A 54 3.98 -0.58 -11.21
N ALA A 55 4.67 0.44 -10.70
CA ALA A 55 5.45 0.29 -9.47
C ALA A 55 4.54 0.17 -8.23
N ILE A 56 4.90 -0.71 -7.31
CA ILE A 56 4.28 -0.79 -5.97
C ILE A 56 5.11 0.01 -4.97
N ASN A 57 4.48 0.76 -4.07
CA ASN A 57 5.18 1.43 -2.98
C ASN A 57 5.38 0.52 -1.78
N VAL A 58 6.54 0.60 -1.13
CA VAL A 58 6.83 -0.12 0.11
C VAL A 58 7.08 0.84 1.26
N HIS A 59 6.50 0.55 2.43
CA HIS A 59 6.63 1.40 3.61
C HIS A 59 7.78 0.92 4.50
N CYS A 60 8.96 1.54 4.31
CA CYS A 60 10.18 1.20 5.06
C CYS A 60 10.89 2.42 5.66
N PRO A 61 10.24 3.23 6.51
CA PRO A 61 10.87 4.41 7.09
C PRO A 61 12.06 4.04 8.01
N PRO A 62 13.06 4.94 8.20
CA PRO A 62 14.25 4.67 9.00
C PRO A 62 13.96 4.17 10.42
N ILE A 63 12.90 4.68 11.06
CA ILE A 63 12.49 4.26 12.41
C ILE A 63 12.09 2.78 12.46
N LEU A 64 11.42 2.28 11.42
CA LEU A 64 11.02 0.88 11.33
C LEU A 64 12.26 0.00 11.19
N ARG A 65 13.18 0.37 10.29
CA ARG A 65 14.44 -0.34 10.04
C ARG A 65 15.30 -0.49 11.31
N ARG A 66 15.37 0.56 12.12
CA ARG A 66 16.12 0.56 13.39
C ARG A 66 15.47 -0.33 14.45
N ARG A 67 14.14 -0.27 14.60
CA ARG A 67 13.40 -1.02 15.64
C ARG A 67 13.36 -2.52 15.38
N THR A 68 13.45 -2.95 14.13
CA THR A 68 13.36 -4.37 13.77
C THR A 68 14.71 -5.07 13.62
N GLY A 69 15.79 -4.45 14.12
CA GLY A 69 17.12 -5.06 14.11
C GLY A 69 17.64 -5.37 12.71
N GLY A 70 17.17 -4.63 11.70
CA GLY A 70 17.62 -4.82 10.33
C GLY A 70 16.89 -5.89 9.50
N ARG A 71 15.76 -6.43 9.98
CA ARG A 71 14.93 -7.40 9.23
C ARG A 71 13.46 -7.01 9.23
N LEU A 72 12.73 -7.32 8.16
CA LEU A 72 11.27 -7.18 8.09
C LEU A 72 10.67 -8.40 7.38
N PRO A 73 9.61 -9.02 7.93
CA PRO A 73 8.89 -10.08 7.24
C PRO A 73 8.36 -9.61 5.89
N LEU A 74 8.32 -10.51 4.90
CA LEU A 74 7.88 -10.15 3.54
C LEU A 74 6.48 -9.53 3.52
N LYS A 75 5.56 -10.03 4.35
CA LYS A 75 4.19 -9.50 4.47
C LYS A 75 4.11 -8.04 4.93
N THR A 76 5.14 -7.54 5.61
CA THR A 76 5.23 -6.15 6.06
C THR A 76 5.75 -5.24 4.95
N ILE A 77 6.64 -5.76 4.09
CA ILE A 77 7.20 -5.03 2.95
C ILE A 77 6.21 -5.01 1.79
N ILE A 78 5.72 -6.19 1.40
CA ILE A 78 4.78 -6.41 0.31
C ILE A 78 3.45 -6.81 0.93
N THR A 79 2.56 -5.84 1.13
CA THR A 79 1.26 -6.04 1.79
C THR A 79 0.28 -6.81 0.91
N ASP A 80 0.32 -6.57 -0.41
CA ASP A 80 -0.50 -7.27 -1.40
C ASP A 80 -0.18 -8.78 -1.43
N ILE A 81 -1.20 -9.60 -1.16
CA ILE A 81 -1.08 -11.06 -1.11
C ILE A 81 -0.75 -11.65 -2.48
N VAL A 82 -1.35 -11.14 -3.57
CA VAL A 82 -1.16 -11.69 -4.92
C VAL A 82 0.27 -11.43 -5.39
N VAL A 83 0.76 -10.20 -5.21
CA VAL A 83 2.16 -9.88 -5.53
C VAL A 83 3.12 -10.71 -4.68
N ARG A 84 2.83 -10.86 -3.38
CA ARG A 84 3.66 -11.65 -2.46
C ARG A 84 3.74 -13.13 -2.87
N GLU A 85 2.62 -13.78 -3.18
CA GLU A 85 2.61 -15.18 -3.62
C GLU A 85 3.34 -15.36 -4.96
N ARG A 86 3.15 -14.45 -5.92
CA ARG A 86 3.87 -14.47 -7.21
C ARG A 86 5.38 -14.30 -7.02
N LEU A 87 5.78 -13.44 -6.09
CA LEU A 87 7.20 -13.21 -5.77
C LEU A 87 7.83 -14.46 -5.15
N ILE A 88 7.16 -15.09 -4.18
CA ILE A 88 7.59 -16.35 -3.55
C ILE A 88 7.69 -17.46 -4.60
N ALA A 89 6.73 -17.53 -5.52
CA ALA A 89 6.71 -18.50 -6.60
C ALA A 89 7.74 -18.21 -7.73
N GLY A 90 8.55 -17.15 -7.62
CA GLY A 90 9.57 -16.81 -8.62
C GLY A 90 9.00 -16.35 -9.96
N GLN A 91 7.79 -15.81 -9.99
CA GLN A 91 7.08 -15.42 -11.22
C GLN A 91 7.39 -14.00 -11.69
N PHE A 92 8.33 -13.33 -11.04
CA PHE A 92 8.81 -12.00 -11.42
C PHE A 92 10.27 -12.04 -11.84
N PHE A 93 10.55 -11.53 -13.04
CA PHE A 93 11.89 -11.23 -13.51
C PHE A 93 11.85 -10.14 -14.60
N PRO A 94 12.59 -9.02 -14.44
CA PRO A 94 13.41 -8.66 -13.27
C PRO A 94 12.58 -8.13 -12.09
N VAL A 95 13.14 -8.19 -10.87
CA VAL A 95 12.67 -7.45 -9.70
C VAL A 95 13.54 -6.21 -9.53
N ILE A 96 12.94 -5.03 -9.64
CA ILE A 96 13.63 -3.73 -9.72
C ILE A 96 13.18 -2.84 -8.57
N LEU A 97 14.12 -2.24 -7.85
CA LEU A 97 13.89 -1.28 -6.78
C LEU A 97 14.42 0.09 -7.21
N TYR A 98 13.77 1.17 -6.77
CA TYR A 98 14.29 2.52 -6.95
C TYR A 98 13.94 3.45 -5.78
N GLU A 99 14.75 4.48 -5.60
CA GLU A 99 14.52 5.62 -4.69
C GLU A 99 14.81 6.94 -5.45
N ASP A 100 14.67 8.12 -4.83
CA ASP A 100 14.75 9.41 -5.56
C ASP A 100 16.14 9.71 -6.15
N SER A 101 17.19 9.59 -5.34
CA SER A 101 18.58 9.82 -5.72
C SER A 101 19.49 9.00 -4.81
N ILE A 102 20.73 8.77 -5.26
CA ILE A 102 21.69 7.86 -4.62
C ILE A 102 22.07 8.39 -3.24
N LEU A 103 21.44 7.87 -2.18
CA LEU A 103 21.98 7.97 -0.83
C LEU A 103 23.19 7.04 -0.71
N ASN A 104 24.17 7.42 0.10
CA ASN A 104 25.33 6.57 0.40
C ASN A 104 24.86 5.17 0.87
N SER A 105 25.57 4.13 0.41
CA SER A 105 25.12 2.73 0.40
C SER A 105 24.68 2.14 1.75
N SER A 106 25.16 2.67 2.88
CA SER A 106 24.82 2.15 4.22
C SER A 106 23.39 2.46 4.67
N GLU A 107 22.76 3.51 4.12
CA GLU A 107 21.42 3.96 4.53
C GLU A 107 20.33 3.75 3.46
N SER A 108 20.67 3.26 2.27
CA SER A 108 19.71 3.06 1.17
C SER A 108 18.52 2.21 1.58
N THR A 109 17.31 2.71 1.31
CA THR A 109 16.07 1.96 1.55
C THR A 109 16.00 0.78 0.58
N CYS A 110 16.41 0.98 -0.67
CA CYS A 110 16.52 -0.09 -1.67
C CYS A 110 17.42 -1.23 -1.16
N GLY A 111 18.61 -0.92 -0.65
CA GLY A 111 19.55 -1.93 -0.13
C GLY A 111 19.02 -2.68 1.09
N PHE A 112 18.20 -2.03 1.93
CA PHE A 112 17.52 -2.67 3.04
C PHE A 112 16.39 -3.60 2.56
N VAL A 113 15.52 -3.12 1.68
CA VAL A 113 14.41 -3.89 1.11
C VAL A 113 14.93 -5.10 0.34
N ALA A 114 15.95 -4.93 -0.51
CA ALA A 114 16.56 -6.02 -1.27
C ALA A 114 17.02 -7.17 -0.37
N ARG A 115 17.72 -6.85 0.72
CA ARG A 115 18.17 -7.87 1.70
C ARG A 115 17.00 -8.60 2.36
N CYS A 116 15.94 -7.88 2.74
CA CYS A 116 14.76 -8.52 3.32
C CYS A 116 14.05 -9.43 2.31
N LEU A 117 13.93 -8.99 1.04
CA LEU A 117 13.35 -9.81 -0.03
C LEU A 117 14.16 -11.10 -0.27
N GLN A 118 15.50 -11.01 -0.30
CA GLN A 118 16.38 -12.18 -0.47
C GLN A 118 16.38 -13.13 0.74
N GLN A 119 16.08 -12.63 1.95
CA GLN A 119 15.98 -13.46 3.15
C GLN A 119 14.66 -14.24 3.23
N GLU A 120 13.59 -13.69 2.65
CA GLU A 120 12.23 -14.24 2.76
C GLU A 120 11.75 -14.94 1.48
N THR A 121 12.53 -14.89 0.40
CA THR A 121 12.21 -15.52 -0.89
C THR A 121 13.45 -16.17 -1.51
N SER A 122 13.26 -16.95 -2.57
CA SER A 122 14.36 -17.54 -3.35
C SER A 122 14.89 -16.62 -4.45
N LEU A 123 14.70 -15.30 -4.34
CA LEU A 123 15.17 -14.33 -5.34
C LEU A 123 16.70 -14.31 -5.41
N GLU A 124 17.23 -14.79 -6.52
CA GLU A 124 18.68 -14.78 -6.76
C GLU A 124 19.17 -13.41 -7.23
N PHE A 125 18.38 -12.66 -8.01
CA PHE A 125 18.80 -11.40 -8.63
C PHE A 125 17.83 -10.26 -8.28
N ILE A 126 18.37 -9.16 -7.75
CA ILE A 126 17.62 -7.91 -7.55
C ILE A 126 18.35 -6.78 -8.26
N TYR A 127 17.60 -5.86 -8.86
CA TYR A 127 18.16 -4.74 -9.59
C TYR A 127 17.80 -3.41 -8.91
N ILE A 128 18.74 -2.48 -8.82
CA ILE A 128 18.53 -1.10 -8.37
C ILE A 128 18.65 -0.17 -9.58
N LEU A 129 17.68 0.72 -9.75
CA LEU A 129 17.68 1.68 -10.85
C LEU A 129 18.78 2.74 -10.67
N LYS A 130 19.74 2.74 -11.60
CA LYS A 130 20.78 3.77 -11.69
C LYS A 130 20.18 5.15 -11.90
N GLY A 131 20.64 6.10 -11.08
CA GLY A 131 20.18 7.49 -11.09
C GLY A 131 18.81 7.73 -10.46
N GLY A 132 18.16 6.68 -9.95
CA GLY A 132 16.90 6.79 -9.22
C GLY A 132 15.73 7.28 -10.05
N TYR A 133 14.64 7.60 -9.34
CA TYR A 133 13.40 8.07 -9.93
C TYR A 133 13.57 9.36 -10.74
N GLN A 134 14.29 10.34 -10.20
CA GLN A 134 14.40 11.66 -10.82
C GLN A 134 15.03 11.59 -12.21
N GLN A 135 16.09 10.80 -12.38
CA GLN A 135 16.73 10.62 -13.68
C GLN A 135 15.81 9.87 -14.66
N PHE A 136 15.11 8.84 -14.19
CA PHE A 136 14.18 8.09 -15.02
C PHE A 136 13.01 8.96 -15.49
N ALA A 137 12.36 9.68 -14.58
CA ALA A 137 11.22 10.54 -14.87
C ALA A 137 11.59 11.69 -15.83
N HIS A 138 12.80 12.25 -15.70
CA HIS A 138 13.30 13.25 -16.64
C HIS A 138 13.50 12.69 -18.05
N ARG A 139 13.96 11.44 -18.17
CA ARG A 139 14.23 10.79 -19.46
C ARG A 139 12.99 10.20 -20.13
N TYR A 140 12.11 9.62 -19.33
CA TYR A 140 10.94 8.84 -19.77
C TYR A 140 9.67 9.29 -19.02
N PRO A 141 9.26 10.57 -19.19
CA PRO A 141 8.11 11.12 -18.46
C PRO A 141 6.79 10.39 -18.78
N ASN A 142 6.66 9.82 -19.98
CA ASN A 142 5.48 9.06 -20.40
C ASN A 142 5.38 7.66 -19.77
N SER A 143 6.46 7.19 -19.14
CA SER A 143 6.51 5.92 -18.40
C SER A 143 6.41 6.15 -16.89
N CYS A 144 5.94 7.34 -16.49
CA CYS A 144 5.62 7.69 -15.12
C CYS A 144 4.15 8.08 -15.01
N THR A 145 3.53 7.76 -13.89
CA THR A 145 2.19 8.26 -13.55
C THR A 145 2.31 9.71 -13.13
N ARG A 146 1.36 10.56 -13.54
CA ARG A 146 1.25 11.92 -13.01
C ARG A 146 -0.20 12.10 -12.56
N ASN A 147 -0.41 12.36 -11.27
CA ASN A 147 -1.75 12.42 -10.65
C ASN A 147 -2.63 11.19 -10.97
N GLY A 148 -2.08 9.98 -10.82
CA GLY A 148 -2.87 8.74 -10.84
C GLY A 148 -3.58 8.36 -12.16
N HIS A 149 -3.33 9.04 -13.29
CA HIS A 149 -3.98 8.75 -14.58
C HIS A 149 -2.97 8.47 -15.71
N LEU A 150 -3.23 7.43 -16.51
CA LEU A 150 -2.51 7.14 -17.76
C LEU A 150 -2.98 8.12 -18.85
N ILE A 151 -2.06 8.76 -19.57
CA ILE A 151 -2.38 9.64 -20.71
C ILE A 151 -2.58 8.76 -21.97
N SER A 152 -3.77 8.80 -22.55
CA SER A 152 -4.01 8.37 -23.94
C SER A 152 -3.64 9.52 -24.90
N PRO A 153 -3.04 9.25 -26.08
CA PRO A 153 -2.66 10.31 -27.00
C PRO A 153 -3.90 10.92 -27.67
N GLY A 154 -4.15 12.19 -27.33
CA GLY A 154 -5.01 13.09 -28.09
C GLY A 154 -6.45 13.14 -27.62
N TYR A 155 -6.77 14.12 -26.79
CA TYR A 155 -7.92 15.02 -26.90
C TYR A 155 -7.66 16.19 -25.94
N SER A 156 -7.27 17.33 -26.51
CA SER A 156 -7.20 18.58 -25.78
C SER A 156 -8.61 19.14 -25.58
N ASN A 157 -8.84 19.60 -24.35
CA ASN A 157 -9.89 20.50 -23.88
C ASN A 157 -11.28 19.91 -23.62
N LEU A 158 -11.77 20.27 -22.43
CA LEU A 158 -13.11 20.06 -21.86
C LEU A 158 -13.31 18.70 -21.17
N ILE A 159 -12.88 18.64 -19.90
CA ILE A 159 -13.68 18.25 -18.72
C ILE A 159 -12.83 18.68 -17.51
N LYS A 160 -13.35 19.61 -16.69
CA LYS A 160 -12.87 19.76 -15.31
C LYS A 160 -13.27 18.46 -14.60
N SER A 161 -12.34 17.53 -14.45
CA SER A 161 -12.58 16.30 -13.70
C SER A 161 -12.57 16.60 -12.19
N PRO A 162 -13.44 15.95 -11.40
CA PRO A 162 -13.49 16.13 -9.96
C PRO A 162 -12.16 15.67 -9.34
N SER A 163 -11.68 16.42 -8.35
CA SER A 163 -10.49 16.10 -7.57
C SER A 163 -10.58 14.70 -6.96
N ALA A 164 -9.44 14.03 -7.00
CA ALA A 164 -9.23 12.62 -6.71
C ALA A 164 -9.60 12.20 -5.27
N GLY A 165 -10.04 10.94 -5.16
CA GLY A 165 -9.72 9.98 -4.10
C GLY A 165 -9.63 10.48 -2.67
N HIS A 166 -10.78 10.51 -1.98
CA HIS A 166 -10.89 10.60 -0.53
C HIS A 166 -10.15 9.45 0.17
N LEU A 167 -9.06 9.74 0.90
CA LEU A 167 -8.58 8.92 2.01
C LEU A 167 -9.03 9.60 3.31
N THR A 168 -10.07 9.07 3.97
CA THR A 168 -10.53 9.60 5.27
C THR A 168 -10.11 8.67 6.40
N TRP A 169 -9.90 9.25 7.58
CA TRP A 169 -9.32 8.60 8.75
C TRP A 169 -10.29 8.60 9.95
N LEU A 170 -10.32 7.47 10.68
CA LEU A 170 -10.77 7.22 12.07
C LEU A 170 -12.29 7.21 12.42
N THR A 171 -12.71 6.17 13.13
CA THR A 171 -14.08 5.95 13.62
C THR A 171 -14.02 5.09 14.91
N VAL A 172 -14.52 5.59 16.05
CA VAL A 172 -14.49 4.93 17.38
C VAL A 172 -15.89 4.67 17.96
N LYS A 173 -16.01 3.61 18.77
CA LYS A 173 -17.17 3.36 19.65
C LYS A 173 -16.89 3.83 21.09
N ASN A 174 -17.75 4.68 21.64
CA ASN A 174 -17.76 4.93 23.10
C ASN A 174 -18.58 3.88 23.84
N GLY A 175 -17.95 3.30 24.86
CA GLY A 175 -18.51 2.27 25.72
C GLY A 175 -19.68 2.79 26.53
N THR A 176 -20.81 2.09 26.45
CA THR A 176 -21.84 2.12 27.49
C THR A 176 -22.03 0.71 28.00
N THR A 177 -21.61 0.47 29.23
CA THR A 177 -21.88 -0.77 29.96
C THR A 177 -23.34 -0.79 30.39
N VAL A 178 -24.17 -1.65 29.78
CA VAL A 178 -25.43 -2.10 30.39
C VAL A 178 -25.67 -3.57 30.03
N GLY A 179 -25.80 -4.40 31.07
CA GLY A 179 -26.83 -5.45 31.10
C GLY A 179 -26.47 -6.82 30.56
N SER A 180 -26.31 -7.75 31.50
CA SER A 180 -26.28 -9.21 31.35
C SER A 180 -27.55 -9.80 30.69
N PHE A 181 -27.44 -11.09 30.30
CA PHE A 181 -28.46 -12.09 29.89
C PHE A 181 -28.85 -12.08 28.39
N TYR A 182 -28.69 -13.16 27.59
CA TYR A 182 -28.97 -14.59 27.82
C TYR A 182 -27.99 -15.57 27.14
N LYS A 183 -27.92 -16.76 27.75
CA LYS A 183 -27.33 -18.03 27.29
C LYS A 183 -27.88 -18.53 25.95
N GLY A 184 -27.04 -19.25 25.18
CA GLY A 184 -27.50 -20.20 24.15
C GLY A 184 -26.36 -20.91 23.43
N ASN A 185 -26.22 -22.21 23.69
CA ASN A 185 -25.19 -23.14 23.18
C ASN A 185 -25.26 -23.35 21.65
N HIS A 186 -24.12 -23.63 21.00
CA HIS A 186 -23.84 -24.87 20.23
C HIS A 186 -22.42 -24.86 19.62
N SER A 187 -21.87 -26.06 19.44
CA SER A 187 -20.45 -26.44 19.32
C SER A 187 -19.86 -26.37 17.88
N PRO A 188 -18.55 -26.65 17.68
CA PRO A 188 -17.68 -26.10 16.62
C PRO A 188 -17.57 -26.98 15.37
N ARG A 189 -17.22 -26.39 14.21
CA ARG A 189 -16.61 -27.11 13.08
C ARG A 189 -15.68 -26.21 12.24
N THR A 190 -14.43 -26.65 12.10
CA THR A 190 -13.53 -26.38 10.95
C THR A 190 -13.78 -27.44 9.85
N PRO A 191 -12.98 -27.53 8.78
CA PRO A 191 -12.88 -26.65 7.61
C PRO A 191 -13.33 -27.38 6.33
N LYS A 192 -13.57 -26.66 5.22
CA LYS A 192 -13.58 -27.28 3.87
C LYS A 192 -12.84 -26.41 2.86
N ALA A 193 -11.89 -27.05 2.19
CA ALA A 193 -11.16 -26.57 1.04
C ALA A 193 -11.77 -27.11 -0.27
N LEU A 194 -11.32 -26.51 -1.37
CA LEU A 194 -11.28 -26.96 -2.77
C LEU A 194 -12.57 -26.80 -3.61
N ASN A 195 -12.51 -25.93 -4.63
CA ASN A 195 -12.19 -26.41 -5.98
C ASN A 195 -11.79 -25.31 -6.97
N THR A 196 -10.61 -25.54 -7.53
CA THR A 196 -10.03 -25.11 -8.80
C THR A 196 -10.95 -25.32 -10.01
N ILE A 197 -11.00 -24.36 -10.94
CA ILE A 197 -10.98 -24.61 -12.40
C ILE A 197 -10.10 -23.53 -13.07
N TYR A 198 -9.12 -24.00 -13.85
CA TYR A 198 -8.24 -23.23 -14.73
C TYR A 198 -8.98 -22.77 -16.01
N GLY A 199 -8.67 -21.55 -16.47
CA GLY A 199 -8.35 -21.33 -17.90
C GLY A 199 -9.33 -20.51 -18.76
N PRO A 200 -8.82 -19.85 -19.82
CA PRO A 200 -9.28 -18.58 -20.39
C PRO A 200 -10.26 -18.74 -21.57
N LEU A 201 -10.86 -17.64 -22.09
CA LEU A 201 -11.03 -17.32 -23.53
C LEU A 201 -11.84 -15.99 -23.72
N TYR A 202 -11.26 -15.07 -24.49
CA TYR A 202 -11.80 -14.03 -25.39
C TYR A 202 -13.11 -13.27 -25.11
N MET A 203 -12.96 -11.93 -25.08
CA MET A 203 -13.77 -10.85 -25.67
C MET A 203 -15.25 -11.14 -25.97
N ASP A 204 -16.14 -10.48 -25.22
CA ASP A 204 -17.42 -10.01 -25.75
C ASP A 204 -17.56 -8.49 -25.54
N ASN A 205 -17.94 -7.84 -26.63
CA ASN A 205 -18.01 -6.41 -26.87
C ASN A 205 -19.37 -5.88 -26.42
N SER A 206 -19.62 -5.95 -25.11
CA SER A 206 -20.82 -5.35 -24.51
C SER A 206 -20.38 -4.34 -23.44
N ILE A 207 -20.47 -3.07 -23.79
CA ILE A 207 -20.24 -1.93 -22.89
C ILE A 207 -21.33 -1.96 -21.82
N HIS A 208 -21.08 -2.70 -20.74
CA HIS A 208 -21.70 -2.46 -19.44
C HIS A 208 -20.64 -1.76 -18.59
N LEU A 209 -20.89 -0.48 -18.32
CA LEU A 209 -20.15 0.33 -17.35
C LEU A 209 -20.27 -0.33 -15.97
N VAL A 210 -19.39 -1.28 -15.67
CA VAL A 210 -19.16 -1.76 -14.31
C VAL A 210 -18.26 -0.72 -13.66
N THR A 211 -18.87 0.24 -13.00
CA THR A 211 -18.17 1.13 -12.07
C THR A 211 -17.48 0.29 -11.00
N ARG A 212 -16.27 0.72 -10.62
CA ARG A 212 -15.32 0.08 -9.69
C ARG A 212 -15.86 0.05 -8.25
N GLU A 213 -16.95 -0.67 -7.99
CA GLU A 213 -17.58 -0.73 -6.65
C GLU A 213 -17.08 -1.90 -5.78
N SER A 214 -16.40 -2.91 -6.35
CA SER A 214 -16.06 -4.15 -5.64
C SER A 214 -14.63 -4.26 -5.09
N ASP A 215 -13.76 -3.27 -5.32
CA ASP A 215 -12.32 -3.37 -5.04
C ASP A 215 -11.83 -2.63 -3.78
N GLN A 216 -12.70 -1.94 -3.03
CA GLN A 216 -12.27 -1.06 -1.92
C GLN A 216 -12.11 -1.73 -0.55
N GLY A 217 -12.28 -3.06 -0.43
CA GLY A 217 -12.07 -3.79 0.82
C GLY A 217 -13.02 -3.40 1.96
N GLU A 218 -12.74 -3.88 3.19
CA GLU A 218 -13.37 -3.39 4.42
C GLU A 218 -12.47 -2.34 5.08
N PRO A 219 -13.02 -1.40 5.89
CA PRO A 219 -12.22 -0.48 6.71
C PRO A 219 -11.17 -1.20 7.56
N VAL A 220 -9.99 -0.61 7.69
CA VAL A 220 -8.86 -1.22 8.41
C VAL A 220 -8.95 -0.88 9.89
N GLU A 221 -9.00 -1.88 10.77
CA GLU A 221 -8.88 -1.67 12.22
C GLU A 221 -7.44 -1.34 12.59
N ILE A 222 -7.19 -0.14 13.14
CA ILE A 222 -5.85 0.31 13.51
C ILE A 222 -5.57 0.23 15.01
N LEU A 223 -6.62 0.29 15.83
CA LEU A 223 -6.63 -0.02 17.27
C LEU A 223 -7.97 -0.72 17.58
N PRO A 224 -8.08 -1.46 18.70
CA PRO A 224 -9.35 -2.03 19.11
C PRO A 224 -10.46 -0.98 19.08
N TYR A 225 -11.51 -1.25 18.29
CA TYR A 225 -12.66 -0.37 18.09
C TYR A 225 -12.40 0.93 17.32
N LEU A 226 -11.23 1.09 16.71
CA LEU A 226 -10.86 2.26 15.91
C LEU A 226 -10.53 1.86 14.47
N TYR A 227 -11.38 2.29 13.55
CA TYR A 227 -11.31 1.93 12.14
C TYR A 227 -10.87 3.09 11.26
N LEU A 228 -10.07 2.78 10.25
CA LEU A 228 -9.63 3.69 9.19
C LEU A 228 -10.37 3.36 7.89
N GLY A 229 -11.09 4.33 7.31
CA GLY A 229 -11.82 4.10 6.06
C GLY A 229 -12.15 5.38 5.29
N SER A 230 -12.14 5.26 3.95
CA SER A 230 -12.53 6.31 2.99
C SER A 230 -14.00 6.76 3.12
N GLY A 231 -14.35 7.89 2.46
CA GLY A 231 -15.72 8.41 2.42
C GLY A 231 -16.73 7.43 1.79
N TYR A 232 -16.25 6.49 0.98
CA TYR A 232 -17.05 5.36 0.50
C TYR A 232 -17.52 4.45 1.63
N HIS A 233 -16.66 4.14 2.61
CA HIS A 233 -17.07 3.35 3.76
C HIS A 233 -18.06 4.12 4.64
N ALA A 234 -17.83 5.43 4.82
CA ALA A 234 -18.71 6.31 5.57
C ALA A 234 -20.12 6.43 4.94
N SER A 235 -20.25 6.18 3.63
CA SER A 235 -21.54 6.18 2.93
C SER A 235 -22.28 4.83 2.98
N CYS A 236 -21.71 3.79 3.61
CA CYS A 236 -22.29 2.45 3.66
C CYS A 236 -22.83 2.08 5.06
N LYS A 237 -24.07 2.50 5.37
CA LYS A 237 -24.72 2.25 6.68
C LYS A 237 -24.64 0.80 7.16
N ARG A 238 -24.93 -0.16 6.28
CA ARG A 238 -24.91 -1.59 6.62
C ARG A 238 -23.52 -2.07 7.08
N ASN A 239 -22.46 -1.59 6.44
CA ASN A 239 -21.10 -1.96 6.81
C ASN A 239 -20.70 -1.30 8.15
N LEU A 240 -21.08 -0.04 8.35
CA LEU A 240 -20.88 0.65 9.63
C LEU A 240 -21.57 -0.10 10.78
N GLU A 241 -22.84 -0.46 10.62
CA GLU A 241 -23.61 -1.24 11.61
C GLU A 241 -23.01 -2.63 11.87
N LYS A 242 -22.57 -3.34 10.81
CA LYS A 242 -21.92 -4.66 10.91
C LYS A 242 -20.63 -4.61 11.73
N LEU A 243 -19.81 -3.58 11.52
CA LEU A 243 -18.58 -3.33 12.30
C LEU A 243 -18.91 -2.75 13.69
N GLY A 244 -20.18 -2.44 13.92
CA GLY A 244 -20.68 -1.87 15.16
C GLY A 244 -20.28 -0.41 15.36
N ILE A 245 -19.86 0.30 14.32
CA ILE A 245 -19.47 1.71 14.40
C ILE A 245 -20.62 2.55 15.00
N THR A 246 -20.29 3.51 15.86
CA THR A 246 -21.29 4.41 16.48
C THR A 246 -21.00 5.90 16.26
N ALA A 247 -19.76 6.26 15.96
CA ALA A 247 -19.35 7.65 15.73
C ALA A 247 -18.35 7.75 14.57
N LEU A 248 -18.50 8.75 13.71
CA LEU A 248 -17.64 9.00 12.55
C LEU A 248 -16.91 10.34 12.71
N LEU A 249 -15.58 10.33 12.59
CA LEU A 249 -14.76 11.53 12.49
C LEU A 249 -14.44 11.80 11.02
N ASN A 250 -15.12 12.77 10.41
CA ASN A 250 -14.89 13.20 9.05
C ASN A 250 -13.76 14.25 9.01
N VAL A 251 -12.54 13.84 8.68
CA VAL A 251 -11.41 14.75 8.48
C VAL A 251 -11.29 15.11 7.00
N SER A 252 -12.19 15.97 6.52
CA SER A 252 -12.25 16.43 5.12
C SER A 252 -13.18 17.65 5.03
N GLN A 253 -12.89 18.58 4.11
CA GLN A 253 -13.81 19.67 3.79
C GLN A 253 -15.07 19.22 3.04
N ASN A 254 -15.01 18.07 2.36
CA ASN A 254 -15.98 17.69 1.33
C ASN A 254 -16.67 16.34 1.59
N CYS A 255 -16.48 15.73 2.76
CA CYS A 255 -17.16 14.49 3.13
C CYS A 255 -18.48 14.81 3.85
N PRO A 256 -19.66 14.48 3.27
CA PRO A 256 -20.94 14.73 3.92
C PRO A 256 -21.20 13.69 5.03
N ASN A 257 -22.05 14.07 5.99
CA ASN A 257 -22.56 13.14 6.98
C ASN A 257 -23.78 12.40 6.40
N TYR A 258 -23.59 11.14 6.04
CA TYR A 258 -24.64 10.38 5.34
C TYR A 258 -25.81 9.95 6.23
N PHE A 259 -25.59 9.82 7.55
CA PHE A 259 -26.52 9.14 8.46
C PHE A 259 -26.60 9.83 9.85
N GLU A 260 -26.76 11.14 9.90
CA GLU A 260 -26.73 11.95 11.14
C GLU A 260 -27.74 11.49 12.21
N ASP A 261 -28.85 10.89 11.82
CA ASP A 261 -29.85 10.36 12.76
C ASP A 261 -29.42 9.05 13.44
N THR A 262 -28.36 8.39 12.95
CA THR A 262 -27.94 7.05 13.39
C THR A 262 -26.57 7.05 14.07
N PHE A 263 -25.65 7.90 13.62
CA PHE A 263 -24.29 7.94 14.14
C PHE A 263 -23.94 9.35 14.62
N ILE A 264 -23.01 9.42 15.57
CA ILE A 264 -22.47 10.69 16.05
C ILE A 264 -21.39 11.16 15.07
N TYR A 265 -21.47 12.39 14.59
CA TYR A 265 -20.48 12.94 13.67
C TYR A 265 -19.64 14.03 14.31
N LYS A 266 -18.38 14.09 13.89
CA LYS A 266 -17.49 15.23 14.07
C LYS A 266 -16.80 15.50 12.75
N CYS A 267 -16.78 16.76 12.31
CA CYS A 267 -16.15 17.15 11.06
C CYS A 267 -14.97 18.09 11.36
N ILE A 268 -13.79 17.73 10.87
CA ILE A 268 -12.58 18.55 10.92
C ILE A 268 -12.27 18.96 9.47
N PRO A 269 -12.42 20.25 9.13
CA PRO A 269 -12.33 20.74 7.75
C PRO A 269 -10.87 20.95 7.32
N VAL A 270 -10.09 19.88 7.32
CA VAL A 270 -8.67 19.91 6.92
C VAL A 270 -8.54 19.69 5.40
N GLU A 271 -7.64 20.44 4.79
CA GLU A 271 -7.19 20.28 3.41
C GLU A 271 -5.97 19.36 3.33
N ASP A 272 -5.90 18.53 2.29
CA ASP A 272 -4.71 17.72 1.98
C ASP A 272 -3.65 18.61 1.28
N SER A 273 -3.13 19.57 2.03
CA SER A 273 -2.08 20.49 1.58
C SER A 273 -0.90 20.48 2.55
N SER A 274 0.31 20.63 2.02
CA SER A 274 1.54 20.69 2.83
C SER A 274 1.62 21.93 3.71
N SER A 275 0.72 22.89 3.54
CA SER A 275 0.63 24.15 4.30
C SER A 275 -0.45 24.13 5.38
N GLU A 276 -1.24 23.07 5.48
CA GLU A 276 -2.33 22.98 6.45
C GLU A 276 -1.80 22.67 7.86
N GLU A 277 -2.14 23.50 8.85
CA GLU A 277 -1.74 23.30 10.24
C GLU A 277 -2.68 22.30 10.95
N ILE A 278 -2.55 21.01 10.60
CA ILE A 278 -3.42 19.95 11.13
C ILE A 278 -3.31 19.75 12.65
N SER A 279 -2.21 20.21 13.25
CA SER A 279 -1.97 20.11 14.69
C SER A 279 -2.96 20.88 15.54
N LEU A 280 -3.60 21.93 14.98
CA LEU A 280 -4.63 22.71 15.67
C LEU A 280 -5.86 21.88 16.03
N TRP A 281 -6.08 20.77 15.32
CA TRP A 281 -7.26 19.92 15.47
C TRP A 281 -7.01 18.69 16.34
N PHE A 282 -5.79 18.50 16.85
CA PHE A 282 -5.46 17.28 17.59
C PHE A 282 -6.26 17.15 18.88
N ASP A 283 -6.35 18.21 19.68
CA ASP A 283 -7.13 18.17 20.92
C ASP A 283 -8.60 17.84 20.64
N GLU A 284 -9.20 18.51 19.64
CA GLU A 284 -10.58 18.28 19.24
C GLU A 284 -10.84 16.88 18.68
N ALA A 285 -9.90 16.34 17.90
CA ALA A 285 -9.98 14.98 17.38
C ALA A 285 -9.82 13.94 18.51
N ILE A 286 -8.87 14.15 19.42
CA ILE A 286 -8.58 13.28 20.57
C ILE A 286 -9.79 13.22 21.49
N ASP A 287 -10.37 14.37 21.85
CA ASP A 287 -11.56 14.44 22.71
C ASP A 287 -12.77 13.72 22.10
N PHE A 288 -12.87 13.68 20.77
CA PHE A 288 -13.95 12.98 20.10
C PHE A 288 -13.76 11.46 20.05
N ILE A 289 -12.51 10.99 19.95
CA ILE A 289 -12.19 9.56 19.84
C ILE A 289 -11.89 8.88 21.18
N ALA A 290 -11.79 9.64 22.26
CA ALA A 290 -11.54 9.16 23.63
C ALA A 290 -12.83 8.67 24.33
#